data_AF-A0A2V3Y7T1-F1
#
_entry.id   AF-A0A2V3Y7T1-F1
#
_cell.length_a   1.000
_cell.length_b   1.000
_cell.length_c   1.000
_cell.angle_alpha   90.00
_cell.angle_beta   90.00
_cell.angle_gamma   90.00
#
_symmetry.space_group_name_H-M   'P 1'
#
loop_
_entity.id
_entity.type
_entity.pdbx_description
1 polymer ?
#
loop_
_entity_poly.entity_id
_entity_poly.type
_entity_poly.pdbx_seq_one_letter_code
_entity_poly.pdbx_strand_id
1 'polypeptide(L)'
;MKYDNGRDIFPERLLKQIQKYVSGKLVYIPSSDKKRAWGETSGYKQYLIERNRDIKSKFNAGASVEQLADEYYLSCESIKKIIYSKKEVFTMEYECTLSSAQSFAKNGKLEEWVHTYLLSDGHNKDFSDGLKLFDRYFLGPVKMPLSLLTRCCGPEENMKWRINEEWFEKHVNELSEVLKKETDMPPLIVHYLIEDGKTEGEFELNDGNHRLEAYSRLGIEEYYVIIWITEKNEYDLFLSAYSQFFK
;
A
#
# COMPACT_ATOMS: atom_id res chain seq x y z
N MET A 1 -5.74 -5.92 30.51
CA MET A 1 -6.08 -5.90 29.06
C MET A 1 -6.13 -4.46 28.63
N LYS A 2 -5.40 -4.11 27.56
CA LYS A 2 -5.59 -2.82 26.90
C LYS A 2 -6.87 -2.97 26.07
N TYR A 3 -7.81 -2.06 26.24
CA TYR A 3 -9.06 -2.07 25.49
C TYR A 3 -9.00 -0.90 24.52
N ASP A 4 -9.23 -1.18 23.25
CA ASP A 4 -9.31 -0.17 22.22
C ASP A 4 -10.77 0.33 22.12
N ASN A 5 -10.95 1.62 21.86
CA ASN A 5 -12.28 2.21 21.79
C ASN A 5 -12.93 1.84 20.46
N GLY A 6 -14.12 1.25 20.49
CA GLY A 6 -14.84 0.85 19.27
C GLY A 6 -15.14 2.01 18.30
N ARG A 7 -15.14 3.27 18.76
CA ARG A 7 -15.22 4.45 17.88
C ARG A 7 -13.98 4.66 17.02
N ASP A 8 -12.83 4.21 17.50
CA ASP A 8 -11.55 4.35 16.80
C ASP A 8 -11.28 3.15 15.89
N ILE A 9 -12.08 2.08 16.01
CA ILE A 9 -11.90 0.80 15.31
C ILE A 9 -12.97 0.57 14.24
N PHE A 10 -14.24 0.86 14.53
CA PHE A 10 -15.35 0.51 13.65
C PHE A 10 -15.86 1.72 12.85
N PRO A 11 -16.21 1.53 11.56
CA PRO A 11 -16.97 2.52 10.80
C PRO A 11 -18.25 2.94 11.53
N GLU A 12 -18.64 4.20 11.40
CA GLU A 12 -19.76 4.76 12.17
C GLU A 12 -21.07 4.00 11.98
N ARG A 13 -21.35 3.53 10.76
CA ARG A 13 -22.54 2.71 10.46
C ARG A 13 -22.50 1.37 11.18
N LEU A 14 -21.37 0.66 11.14
CA LEU A 14 -21.19 -0.61 11.83
C LEU A 14 -21.32 -0.43 13.34
N LEU A 15 -20.69 0.62 13.88
CA LEU A 15 -20.81 0.97 15.29
C LEU A 15 -22.27 1.23 15.68
N LYS A 16 -23.02 1.99 14.87
CA LYS A 16 -24.47 2.20 15.07
C LYS A 16 -25.25 0.89 15.05
N GLN A 17 -24.91 -0.06 14.17
CA GLN A 17 -25.57 -1.37 14.15
C GLN A 17 -25.24 -2.18 15.40
N ILE A 18 -23.97 -2.24 15.82
CA ILE A 18 -23.55 -2.92 17.05
C ILE A 18 -24.28 -2.30 18.25
N GLN A 19 -24.36 -0.97 18.32
CA GLN A 19 -25.03 -0.24 19.40
C GLN A 19 -26.52 -0.55 19.52
N LYS A 20 -27.21 -0.98 18.44
CA LYS A 20 -28.61 -1.45 18.53
C LYS A 20 -28.74 -2.73 19.37
N TYR A 21 -27.73 -3.60 19.33
CA TYR A 21 -27.74 -4.87 20.05
C TYR A 21 -27.00 -4.78 21.38
N VAL A 22 -25.92 -3.99 21.43
CA VAL A 22 -25.05 -3.84 22.59
C VAL A 22 -24.53 -2.40 22.67
N SER A 23 -25.16 -1.59 23.52
CA SER A 23 -24.70 -0.22 23.82
C SER A 23 -24.17 -0.13 25.26
N GLY A 24 -23.01 0.53 25.43
CA GLY A 24 -22.40 0.78 26.74
C GLY A 24 -21.83 -0.46 27.45
N LYS A 25 -21.67 -1.58 26.75
CA LYS A 25 -21.07 -2.81 27.30
C LYS A 25 -19.78 -3.16 26.59
N LEU A 26 -18.90 -3.87 27.30
CA LEU A 26 -17.68 -4.42 26.75
C LEU A 26 -18.01 -5.66 25.93
N VAL A 27 -17.73 -5.61 24.63
CA VAL A 27 -17.96 -6.71 23.69
C VAL A 27 -16.62 -7.36 23.37
N TYR A 28 -16.51 -8.66 23.64
CA TYR A 28 -15.38 -9.47 23.18
C TYR A 28 -15.64 -9.90 21.74
N ILE A 29 -14.71 -9.57 20.84
CA ILE A 29 -14.73 -10.06 19.47
C ILE A 29 -13.77 -11.25 19.41
N PRO A 30 -14.28 -12.49 19.24
CA PRO A 30 -13.42 -13.66 19.15
C PRO A 30 -12.54 -13.56 17.90
N SER A 31 -11.29 -13.97 18.01
CA SER A 31 -10.43 -14.18 16.83
C SER A 31 -11.07 -15.26 15.96
N SER A 32 -11.14 -15.05 14.65
CA SER A 32 -11.60 -16.10 13.75
C SER A 32 -10.61 -17.27 13.76
N ASP A 33 -11.11 -18.49 13.94
CA ASP A 33 -10.34 -19.73 14.18
C ASP A 33 -9.37 -20.15 13.06
N LYS A 34 -9.18 -19.33 12.02
CA LYS A 34 -8.06 -19.49 11.09
C LYS A 34 -6.84 -18.77 11.64
N LYS A 35 -6.19 -19.36 12.65
CA LYS A 35 -4.74 -19.18 12.80
C LYS A 35 -4.08 -19.73 11.53
N ARG A 36 -3.90 -18.88 10.53
CA ARG A 36 -3.09 -19.20 9.35
C ARG A 36 -1.62 -19.09 9.72
N ALA A 37 -0.81 -19.86 9.01
CA ALA A 37 0.60 -20.04 9.31
C ALA A 37 1.35 -18.70 9.29
N TRP A 38 2.32 -18.59 10.19
CA TRP A 38 3.24 -17.46 10.30
C TRP A 38 3.85 -17.09 8.94
N GLY A 39 3.56 -15.89 8.45
CA GLY A 39 4.27 -15.30 7.30
C GLY A 39 3.51 -15.16 5.99
N GLU A 40 2.17 -15.29 5.98
CA GLU A 40 1.36 -15.00 4.78
C GLU A 40 0.75 -13.61 4.74
N THR A 41 0.72 -12.84 5.84
CA THR A 41 0.13 -11.49 5.83
C THR A 41 0.93 -10.47 6.63
N SER A 42 0.99 -9.26 6.06
CA SER A 42 1.66 -8.04 6.53
C SER A 42 3.18 -8.06 6.45
N GLY A 43 3.77 -6.92 6.09
CA GLY A 43 5.20 -6.66 5.89
C GLY A 43 6.20 -7.06 6.98
N TYR A 44 5.86 -7.94 7.93
CA TYR A 44 6.80 -8.63 8.82
C TYR A 44 7.79 -9.51 8.05
N LYS A 45 7.35 -10.24 7.02
CA LYS A 45 8.26 -10.99 6.15
C LYS A 45 9.24 -10.04 5.44
N GLN A 46 8.77 -8.86 5.05
CA GLN A 46 9.57 -7.83 4.38
C GLN A 46 10.56 -7.14 5.32
N TYR A 47 10.09 -6.72 6.50
CA TYR A 47 10.94 -6.23 7.58
C TYR A 47 12.05 -7.22 7.91
N LEU A 48 11.73 -8.52 7.99
CA LEU A 48 12.74 -9.55 8.20
C LEU A 48 13.74 -9.64 7.04
N ILE A 49 13.31 -9.49 5.78
CA ILE A 49 14.19 -9.51 4.60
C ILE A 49 15.12 -8.29 4.61
N GLU A 50 14.59 -7.08 4.79
CA GLU A 50 15.35 -5.83 4.81
C GLU A 50 16.33 -5.78 5.97
N ARG A 51 15.86 -6.09 7.19
CA ARG A 51 16.71 -6.23 8.37
C ARG A 51 17.83 -7.24 8.13
N ASN A 52 17.52 -8.39 7.53
CA ASN A 52 18.53 -9.41 7.25
C ASN A 52 19.54 -8.97 6.18
N ARG A 53 19.12 -8.15 5.20
CA ARG A 53 20.02 -7.56 4.19
C ARG A 53 20.95 -6.54 4.82
N ASP A 54 20.42 -5.66 5.66
CA ASP A 54 21.18 -4.64 6.39
C ASP A 54 22.20 -5.28 7.36
N ILE A 55 21.79 -6.32 8.11
CA ILE A 55 22.69 -7.14 8.95
C ILE A 55 23.86 -7.71 8.13
N LYS A 56 23.59 -8.27 6.94
CA LYS A 56 24.65 -8.81 6.06
C LYS A 56 25.58 -7.70 5.56
N SER A 57 25.03 -6.54 5.18
CA SER A 57 25.81 -5.40 4.71
C SER A 57 26.76 -4.87 5.77
N LYS A 58 26.25 -4.61 6.99
CA LYS A 58 27.06 -4.14 8.11
C LYS A 58 28.10 -5.15 8.57
N PHE A 59 27.76 -6.44 8.54
CA PHE A 59 28.74 -7.51 8.81
C PHE A 59 29.89 -7.49 7.79
N ASN A 60 29.58 -7.37 6.49
CA ASN A 60 30.59 -7.25 5.44
C ASN A 60 31.42 -5.96 5.56
N ALA A 61 30.85 -4.90 6.13
CA ALA A 61 31.56 -3.66 6.46
C ALA A 61 32.40 -3.74 7.75
N GLY A 62 32.42 -4.89 8.44
CA GLY A 62 33.28 -5.15 9.59
C GLY A 62 32.59 -5.14 10.96
N ALA A 63 31.26 -5.01 11.03
CA ALA A 63 30.54 -5.13 12.29
C ALA A 63 30.60 -6.57 12.85
N SER A 64 30.79 -6.70 14.16
CA SER A 64 30.80 -8.00 14.84
C SER A 64 29.40 -8.58 15.04
N VAL A 65 29.33 -9.90 15.26
CA VAL A 65 28.05 -10.60 15.53
C VAL A 65 27.38 -10.06 16.79
N GLU A 66 28.17 -9.72 17.80
CA GLU A 66 27.72 -9.17 19.08
C GLU A 66 27.14 -7.76 18.92
N GLN A 67 27.78 -6.90 18.12
CA GLN A 67 27.25 -5.56 17.82
C GLN A 67 25.93 -5.63 17.05
N LEU A 68 25.82 -6.53 16.08
CA LEU A 68 24.59 -6.72 15.31
C LEU A 68 23.48 -7.37 16.16
N ALA A 69 23.83 -8.26 17.08
CA ALA A 69 22.89 -8.85 18.02
C ALA A 69 22.24 -7.79 18.90
N ASP A 70 23.05 -6.88 19.46
CA ASP A 70 22.57 -5.77 20.28
C ASP A 70 21.79 -4.74 19.46
N GLU A 71 22.29 -4.35 18.28
CA GLU A 71 21.66 -3.33 17.42
C GLU A 71 20.27 -3.73 16.93
N TYR A 72 20.10 -5.00 16.54
CA TYR A 72 18.82 -5.50 16.02
C TYR A 72 17.99 -6.26 17.05
N TYR A 73 18.42 -6.28 18.32
CA TYR A 73 17.77 -7.00 19.42
C TYR A 73 17.53 -8.49 19.12
N LEU A 74 18.56 -9.14 18.57
CA LEU A 74 18.56 -10.56 18.19
C LEU A 74 19.60 -11.34 18.98
N SER A 75 19.40 -12.65 19.11
CA SER A 75 20.46 -13.51 19.63
C SER A 75 21.62 -13.61 18.64
N CYS A 76 22.85 -13.79 19.15
CA CYS A 76 24.02 -14.05 18.29
C CYS A 76 23.81 -15.24 17.35
N GLU A 77 23.05 -16.25 17.78
CA GLU A 77 22.69 -17.41 16.97
C GLU A 77 21.76 -17.04 15.80
N SER A 78 20.80 -16.15 16.02
CA SER A 78 19.93 -15.61 14.98
C SER A 78 20.74 -14.81 13.95
N ILE A 79 21.68 -13.97 14.41
CA ILE A 79 22.58 -13.20 13.55
C ILE A 79 23.46 -14.11 12.69
N LYS A 80 24.06 -15.16 13.28
CA LYS A 80 24.84 -16.15 12.53
C LYS A 80 24.02 -16.85 11.45
N LYS A 81 22.79 -17.27 11.76
CA LYS A 81 21.88 -17.86 10.76
C LYS A 81 21.58 -16.91 9.61
N ILE A 82 21.42 -15.62 9.90
CA ILE A 82 21.18 -14.60 8.88
C ILE A 82 22.41 -14.44 7.99
N ILE A 83 23.60 -14.28 8.56
CA ILE A 83 24.85 -14.04 7.82
C ILE A 83 25.26 -15.26 6.98
N TYR A 84 25.23 -16.46 7.55
CA TYR A 84 25.81 -17.67 6.94
C TYR A 84 24.80 -18.52 6.14
N SER A 85 23.53 -18.11 6.04
CA SER A 85 22.53 -18.81 5.22
C SER A 85 22.82 -18.62 3.72
N LYS A 86 23.05 -19.74 3.01
CA LYS A 86 23.29 -19.86 1.57
C LYS A 86 22.05 -19.74 0.68
N LYS A 87 20.85 -19.52 1.22
CA LYS A 87 19.69 -19.23 0.37
C LYS A 87 19.91 -17.88 -0.29
N GLU A 88 20.17 -17.87 -1.60
CA GLU A 88 20.11 -16.67 -2.42
C GLU A 88 18.74 -16.02 -2.21
N VAL A 89 18.73 -14.90 -1.50
CA VAL A 89 17.58 -14.01 -1.47
C VAL A 89 17.70 -13.21 -2.74
N PHE A 90 16.94 -13.58 -3.77
CA PHE A 90 16.75 -12.74 -4.95
C PHE A 90 16.38 -11.33 -4.45
N THR A 91 17.36 -10.45 -4.48
CA THR A 91 17.23 -9.07 -4.03
C THR A 91 16.76 -8.33 -5.26
N MET A 92 15.45 -8.14 -5.34
CA MET A 92 14.89 -7.21 -6.32
C MET A 92 15.35 -5.82 -5.94
N GLU A 93 15.97 -5.14 -6.89
CA GLU A 93 16.31 -3.72 -6.74
C GLU A 93 15.02 -2.93 -6.95
N TYR A 94 14.67 -2.16 -5.92
CA TYR A 94 13.54 -1.25 -6.00
C TYR A 94 13.97 0.01 -6.75
N GLU A 95 13.17 0.38 -7.74
CA GLU A 95 13.17 1.70 -8.35
C GLU A 95 11.75 2.29 -8.33
N CYS A 96 11.66 3.62 -8.28
CA CYS A 96 10.42 4.38 -8.32
C CYS A 96 9.88 4.46 -9.77
N THR A 97 9.63 3.31 -10.39
CA THR A 97 9.26 3.18 -11.80
C THR A 97 8.16 2.15 -12.01
N LEU A 98 7.44 2.24 -13.14
CA LEU A 98 6.46 1.21 -13.52
C LEU A 98 7.14 -0.12 -13.81
N SER A 99 8.28 -0.14 -14.49
CA SER A 99 9.05 -1.35 -14.78
C SER A 99 9.41 -2.12 -13.50
N SER A 100 9.83 -1.39 -12.47
CA SER A 100 10.09 -1.93 -11.13
C SER A 100 8.81 -2.52 -10.53
N ALA A 101 7.70 -1.78 -10.51
CA ALA A 101 6.42 -2.28 -10.00
C ALA A 101 5.94 -3.56 -10.70
N GLN A 102 6.06 -3.61 -12.03
CA GLN A 102 5.72 -4.79 -12.83
C GLN A 102 6.62 -5.99 -12.53
N SER A 103 7.92 -5.76 -12.32
CA SER A 103 8.84 -6.81 -11.91
C SER A 103 8.44 -7.41 -10.57
N PHE A 104 8.14 -6.56 -9.57
CA PHE A 104 7.67 -7.00 -8.25
C PHE A 104 6.34 -7.76 -8.36
N ALA A 105 5.39 -7.30 -9.17
CA ALA A 105 4.12 -7.98 -9.41
C ALA A 105 4.31 -9.39 -9.99
N LYS A 106 5.16 -9.55 -11.01
CA LYS A 106 5.47 -10.86 -11.63
C LYS A 106 6.03 -11.88 -10.65
N ASN A 107 6.66 -11.40 -9.57
CA ASN A 107 7.24 -12.23 -8.52
C ASN A 107 6.32 -12.41 -7.30
N GLY A 108 5.07 -11.94 -7.37
CA GLY A 108 4.12 -12.02 -6.25
C GLY A 108 4.47 -11.10 -5.08
N LYS A 109 5.19 -9.99 -5.35
CA LYS A 109 5.74 -9.06 -4.36
C LYS A 109 5.20 -7.64 -4.52
N LEU A 110 4.01 -7.49 -5.09
CA LEU A 110 3.46 -6.15 -5.36
C LEU A 110 3.26 -5.31 -4.10
N GLU A 111 2.77 -5.93 -3.02
CA GLU A 111 2.63 -5.27 -1.71
C GLU A 111 3.99 -4.74 -1.19
N GLU A 112 5.07 -5.49 -1.40
CA GLU A 112 6.43 -5.06 -1.04
C GLU A 112 6.81 -3.76 -1.79
N TRP A 113 6.53 -3.70 -3.10
CA TRP A 113 6.81 -2.52 -3.91
C TRP A 113 6.00 -1.31 -3.43
N VAL A 114 4.71 -1.50 -3.13
CA VAL A 114 3.82 -0.43 -2.63
C VAL A 114 4.36 0.14 -1.31
N HIS A 115 4.69 -0.70 -0.34
CA HIS A 115 5.22 -0.21 0.93
C HIS A 115 6.59 0.47 0.78
N THR A 116 7.46 -0.06 -0.08
CA THR A 116 8.77 0.55 -0.35
C THR A 116 8.56 1.94 -0.94
N TYR A 117 7.74 2.06 -1.99
CA TYR A 117 7.38 3.33 -2.61
C TYR A 117 6.82 4.35 -1.62
N LEU A 118 5.82 3.96 -0.82
CA LEU A 118 5.19 4.88 0.14
C LEU A 118 6.15 5.34 1.25
N LEU A 119 7.15 4.52 1.62
CA LEU A 119 8.14 4.87 2.65
C LEU A 119 9.33 5.67 2.10
N SER A 120 9.65 5.52 0.82
CA SER A 120 10.69 6.29 0.13
C SER A 120 10.08 7.48 -0.61
N ASP A 121 9.77 7.32 -1.90
CA ASP A 121 9.50 8.39 -2.86
C ASP A 121 8.11 9.00 -2.71
N GLY A 122 7.13 8.21 -2.25
CA GLY A 122 5.78 8.69 -1.96
C GLY A 122 5.67 9.48 -0.66
N HIS A 123 6.66 9.36 0.24
CA HIS A 123 6.72 10.04 1.53
C HIS A 123 5.41 9.98 2.36
N ASN A 124 4.69 8.85 2.30
CA ASN A 124 3.37 8.66 2.87
C ASN A 124 3.34 7.48 3.84
N LYS A 125 4.09 7.63 4.94
CA LYS A 125 4.22 6.60 5.98
C LYS A 125 2.86 6.24 6.62
N ASP A 126 2.00 7.23 6.85
CA ASP A 126 0.70 6.98 7.49
C ASP A 126 -0.21 6.12 6.60
N PHE A 127 -0.18 6.34 5.27
CA PHE A 127 -0.88 5.46 4.35
C PHE A 127 -0.29 4.04 4.35
N SER A 128 1.04 3.91 4.34
CA SER A 128 1.72 2.62 4.46
C SER A 128 1.32 1.86 5.73
N ASP A 129 1.24 2.57 6.86
CA ASP A 129 0.85 1.96 8.14
C ASP A 129 -0.65 1.63 8.19
N GLY A 130 -1.52 2.45 7.60
CA GLY A 130 -2.95 2.16 7.46
C GLY A 130 -3.24 0.94 6.58
N LEU A 131 -2.44 0.72 5.53
CA LEU A 131 -2.55 -0.48 4.70
C LEU A 131 -2.24 -1.76 5.49
N LYS A 132 -1.25 -1.72 6.41
CA LYS A 132 -0.83 -2.86 7.24
C LYS A 132 -1.83 -3.26 8.33
N LEU A 133 -2.84 -2.43 8.61
CA LEU A 133 -3.83 -2.72 9.65
C LEU A 133 -4.73 -3.92 9.31
N PHE A 134 -4.88 -4.23 8.02
CA PHE A 134 -5.72 -5.32 7.55
C PHE A 134 -5.04 -6.05 6.41
N ASP A 135 -5.44 -7.30 6.19
CA ASP A 135 -5.06 -8.04 5.00
C ASP A 135 -5.74 -7.39 3.79
N ARG A 136 -4.96 -7.00 2.78
CA ARG A 136 -5.47 -6.36 1.56
C ARG A 136 -5.20 -7.24 0.35
N TYR A 137 -6.05 -7.10 -0.66
CA TYR A 137 -5.78 -7.60 -2.00
C TYR A 137 -5.08 -6.50 -2.78
N PHE A 138 -3.87 -6.77 -3.29
CA PHE A 138 -3.17 -5.90 -4.22
C PHE A 138 -3.22 -6.48 -5.63
N LEU A 139 -3.65 -5.68 -6.58
CA LEU A 139 -3.85 -6.06 -7.98
C LEU A 139 -3.13 -5.06 -8.90
N GLY A 140 -2.51 -5.56 -9.97
CA GLY A 140 -1.81 -4.76 -10.97
C GLY A 140 -0.27 -4.92 -10.93
N PRO A 141 0.51 -3.91 -11.36
CA PRO A 141 0.05 -2.72 -12.08
C PRO A 141 -0.74 -3.11 -13.33
N VAL A 142 -1.89 -2.50 -13.53
CA VAL A 142 -2.79 -2.77 -14.67
C VAL A 142 -3.12 -1.47 -15.37
N LYS A 143 -3.19 -1.48 -16.71
CA LYS A 143 -3.55 -0.29 -17.48
C LYS A 143 -5.07 -0.11 -17.45
N MET A 144 -5.55 1.05 -17.00
CA MET A 144 -6.97 1.35 -16.87
C MET A 144 -7.32 2.77 -17.33
N PRO A 145 -8.58 3.01 -17.75
CA PRO A 145 -9.07 4.35 -18.04
C PRO A 145 -8.99 5.24 -16.81
N LEU A 146 -8.35 6.40 -16.96
CA LEU A 146 -8.19 7.38 -15.88
C LEU A 146 -9.50 8.06 -15.51
N SER A 147 -10.49 8.05 -16.40
CA SER A 147 -11.85 8.54 -16.15
C SER A 147 -12.61 7.77 -15.08
N LEU A 148 -12.16 6.57 -14.72
CA LEU A 148 -12.72 5.80 -13.61
C LEU A 148 -12.27 6.32 -12.24
N LEU A 149 -11.14 7.05 -12.19
CA LEU A 149 -10.47 7.42 -10.96
C LEU A 149 -10.97 8.75 -10.44
N THR A 150 -11.24 8.82 -9.13
CA THR A 150 -11.63 10.05 -8.44
C THR A 150 -10.49 10.49 -7.52
N ARG A 151 -10.02 11.74 -7.69
CA ARG A 151 -9.04 12.34 -6.78
C ARG A 151 -9.61 12.49 -5.38
N CYS A 152 -8.82 12.15 -4.36
CA CYS A 152 -9.15 12.48 -2.97
C CYS A 152 -8.37 13.69 -2.44
N CYS A 153 -7.40 14.19 -3.21
CA CYS A 153 -6.55 15.33 -2.84
C CYS A 153 -6.49 16.36 -3.98
N GLY A 154 -6.63 17.63 -3.64
CA GLY A 154 -6.66 18.73 -4.60
C GLY A 154 -7.07 20.07 -3.97
N PRO A 155 -7.05 21.17 -4.74
CA PRO A 155 -7.38 22.50 -4.24
C PRO A 155 -8.89 22.77 -4.14
N GLU A 156 -9.71 21.93 -4.79
CA GLU A 156 -11.16 22.11 -4.89
C GLU A 156 -11.84 22.03 -3.51
N GLU A 157 -12.92 22.80 -3.32
CA GLU A 157 -13.57 22.96 -2.02
C GLU A 157 -14.13 21.67 -1.43
N ASN A 158 -14.53 20.73 -2.28
CA ASN A 158 -15.12 19.45 -1.92
C ASN A 158 -14.10 18.30 -1.79
N MET A 159 -12.80 18.58 -1.90
CA MET A 159 -11.77 17.55 -1.75
C MET A 159 -11.67 17.07 -0.30
N LYS A 160 -11.58 15.74 -0.13
CA LYS A 160 -11.34 15.09 1.17
C LYS A 160 -10.07 15.62 1.83
N TRP A 161 -9.02 15.83 1.05
CA TRP A 161 -7.76 16.43 1.47
C TRP A 161 -7.48 17.68 0.66
N ARG A 162 -7.94 18.82 1.17
CA ARG A 162 -7.74 20.11 0.52
C ARG A 162 -6.30 20.61 0.69
N ILE A 163 -5.71 21.08 -0.39
CA ILE A 163 -4.35 21.65 -0.42
C ILE A 163 -4.35 23.05 -1.05
N ASN A 164 -3.22 23.76 -0.92
CA ASN A 164 -3.07 25.09 -1.49
C ASN A 164 -3.07 25.04 -3.03
N GLU A 165 -3.90 25.90 -3.64
CA GLU A 165 -4.11 25.96 -5.09
C GLU A 165 -2.85 26.37 -5.86
N GLU A 166 -2.14 27.42 -5.43
CA GLU A 166 -0.92 27.87 -6.11
C GLU A 166 0.17 26.79 -6.12
N TRP A 167 0.34 26.09 -4.99
CA TRP A 167 1.27 24.97 -4.89
C TRP A 167 0.84 23.79 -5.77
N PHE A 168 -0.45 23.43 -5.76
CA PHE A 168 -0.98 22.36 -6.59
C PHE A 168 -0.73 22.63 -8.08
N GLU A 169 -1.09 23.83 -8.55
CA GLU A 169 -0.89 24.24 -9.94
C GLU A 169 0.57 24.23 -10.33
N LYS A 170 1.45 24.78 -9.49
CA LYS A 170 2.89 24.75 -9.71
C LYS A 170 3.40 23.31 -9.85
N HIS A 171 3.02 22.43 -8.93
CA HIS A 171 3.52 21.06 -8.91
C HIS A 171 3.00 20.23 -10.08
N VAL A 172 1.73 20.40 -10.47
CA VAL A 172 1.15 19.76 -11.66
C VAL A 172 1.86 20.22 -12.94
N ASN A 173 2.19 21.50 -13.06
CA ASN A 173 2.93 22.02 -14.21
C ASN A 173 4.35 21.46 -14.28
N GLU A 174 5.06 21.38 -13.15
CA GLU A 174 6.38 20.74 -13.07
C GLU A 174 6.32 19.26 -13.49
N LEU A 175 5.33 18.52 -12.98
CA LEU A 175 5.10 17.12 -13.38
C LEU A 175 4.77 17.00 -14.87
N SER A 176 3.96 17.90 -15.42
CA SER A 176 3.61 17.88 -16.84
C SER A 176 4.84 18.01 -17.74
N GLU A 177 5.86 18.78 -17.34
CA GLU A 177 7.13 18.86 -18.07
C GLU A 177 7.99 17.61 -17.95
N VAL A 178 7.97 16.94 -16.78
CA VAL A 178 8.65 15.64 -16.59
C VAL A 178 7.99 14.57 -17.46
N LEU A 179 6.66 14.50 -17.48
CA LEU A 179 5.88 13.52 -18.24
C LEU A 179 6.06 13.61 -19.76
N LYS A 180 6.50 14.76 -20.27
CA LYS A 180 6.87 14.91 -21.69
C LYS A 180 8.17 14.18 -22.05
N LYS A 181 9.01 13.84 -21.05
CA LYS A 181 10.34 13.27 -21.24
C LYS A 181 10.46 11.85 -20.66
N GLU A 182 9.83 11.62 -19.52
CA GLU A 182 9.85 10.34 -18.81
C GLU A 182 8.54 9.60 -19.01
N THR A 183 8.65 8.31 -19.36
CA THR A 183 7.50 7.45 -19.64
C THR A 183 7.33 6.34 -18.60
N ASP A 184 8.39 6.00 -17.85
CA ASP A 184 8.41 4.94 -16.85
C ASP A 184 8.04 5.44 -15.45
N MET A 185 7.00 6.27 -15.37
CA MET A 185 6.53 6.79 -14.09
C MET A 185 5.93 5.68 -13.24
N PRO A 186 6.05 5.76 -11.90
CA PRO A 186 5.44 4.77 -11.03
C PRO A 186 3.92 4.70 -11.27
N PRO A 187 3.27 3.55 -11.05
CA PRO A 187 1.82 3.45 -11.13
C PRO A 187 1.12 4.36 -10.11
N LEU A 188 -0.15 4.65 -10.37
CA LEU A 188 -1.04 5.28 -9.41
C LEU A 188 -1.51 4.24 -8.38
N ILE A 189 -1.78 4.63 -7.13
CA ILE A 189 -2.30 3.70 -6.10
C ILE A 189 -3.73 4.08 -5.77
N VAL A 190 -4.64 3.13 -5.98
CA VAL A 190 -6.09 3.35 -5.99
C VAL A 190 -6.78 2.37 -5.06
N HIS A 191 -7.69 2.86 -4.22
CA HIS A 191 -8.61 2.03 -3.45
C HIS A 191 -9.84 1.75 -4.29
N TYR A 192 -10.17 0.48 -4.48
CA TYR A 192 -11.51 0.11 -4.93
C TYR A 192 -12.36 -0.23 -3.72
N LEU A 193 -13.45 0.50 -3.56
CA LEU A 193 -14.41 0.33 -2.47
C LEU A 193 -15.85 0.45 -2.97
N ILE A 194 -16.79 -0.08 -2.20
CA ILE A 194 -18.22 0.16 -2.43
C ILE A 194 -18.74 0.97 -1.26
N GLU A 195 -19.16 2.21 -1.52
CA GLU A 195 -19.73 3.04 -0.46
C GLU A 195 -21.03 2.42 0.10
N ASP A 196 -21.23 2.67 1.38
CA ASP A 196 -22.37 2.19 2.14
C ASP A 196 -23.72 2.55 1.49
N GLY A 197 -24.36 1.56 0.86
CA GLY A 197 -25.67 1.74 0.21
C GLY A 197 -25.62 1.97 -1.30
N LYS A 198 -24.43 1.99 -1.91
CA LYS A 198 -24.25 1.92 -3.36
C LYS A 198 -24.16 0.46 -3.83
N THR A 199 -24.51 0.23 -5.09
CA THR A 199 -24.40 -1.07 -5.77
C THR A 199 -23.17 -1.15 -6.68
N GLU A 200 -22.61 0.01 -7.04
CA GLU A 200 -21.43 0.13 -7.89
C GLU A 200 -20.24 0.54 -7.04
N GLY A 201 -19.07 -0.01 -7.37
CA GLY A 201 -17.82 0.35 -6.71
C GLY A 201 -17.15 1.55 -7.37
N GLU A 202 -16.35 2.25 -6.59
CA GLU A 202 -15.67 3.48 -6.98
C GLU A 202 -14.16 3.33 -6.77
N PHE A 203 -13.39 4.09 -7.55
CA PHE A 203 -11.94 4.10 -7.52
C PHE A 203 -11.44 5.41 -6.88
N GLU A 204 -11.14 5.38 -5.59
CA GLU A 204 -10.55 6.53 -4.88
C GLU A 204 -9.02 6.53 -5.07
N LEU A 205 -8.47 7.60 -5.62
CA LEU A 205 -7.03 7.74 -5.85
C LEU A 205 -6.31 8.19 -4.57
N ASN A 206 -5.63 7.26 -3.89
CA ASN A 206 -4.91 7.57 -2.66
C ASN A 206 -3.48 8.05 -2.88
N ASP A 207 -2.85 7.66 -4.00
CA ASP A 207 -1.53 8.17 -4.37
C ASP A 207 -1.46 8.54 -5.86
N GLY A 208 -0.83 9.68 -6.14
CA GLY A 208 -0.63 10.19 -7.49
C GLY A 208 -1.67 11.21 -7.95
N ASN A 209 -2.34 11.91 -7.03
CA ASN A 209 -3.35 12.94 -7.36
C ASN A 209 -2.83 14.02 -8.33
N HIS A 210 -1.63 14.54 -8.11
CA HIS A 210 -0.99 15.49 -9.04
C HIS A 210 -0.64 14.87 -10.40
N ARG A 211 -0.23 13.59 -10.41
CA ARG A 211 0.07 12.84 -11.64
C ARG A 211 -1.20 12.62 -12.47
N LEU A 212 -2.32 12.25 -11.83
CA LEU A 212 -3.60 12.12 -12.50
C LEU A 212 -4.05 13.43 -13.16
N GLU A 213 -3.93 14.55 -12.45
CA GLU A 213 -4.23 15.87 -13.02
C GLU A 213 -3.30 16.21 -14.20
N ALA A 214 -2.00 15.96 -14.07
CA ALA A 214 -1.04 16.18 -15.16
C ALA A 214 -1.34 15.29 -16.38
N TYR A 215 -1.71 14.02 -16.17
CA TYR A 215 -2.15 13.12 -17.23
C TYR A 215 -3.37 13.66 -17.97
N SER A 216 -4.38 14.14 -17.22
CA SER A 216 -5.58 14.76 -17.79
C SER A 216 -5.24 15.95 -18.69
N ARG A 217 -4.39 16.88 -18.23
CA ARG A 217 -3.96 18.06 -19.00
C ARG A 217 -3.17 17.71 -20.26
N LEU A 218 -2.45 16.59 -20.24
CA LEU A 218 -1.69 16.08 -21.39
C LEU A 218 -2.55 15.21 -22.33
N GLY A 219 -3.83 14.99 -22.04
CA GLY A 219 -4.72 14.17 -22.85
C GLY A 219 -4.42 12.66 -22.76
N ILE A 220 -3.78 12.22 -21.67
CA ILE A 220 -3.53 10.80 -21.42
C ILE A 220 -4.81 10.20 -20.81
N GLU A 221 -5.43 9.27 -21.54
CA GLU A 221 -6.72 8.68 -21.16
C GLU A 221 -6.59 7.42 -20.31
N GLU A 222 -5.45 6.73 -20.38
CA GLU A 222 -5.19 5.48 -19.68
C GLU A 222 -3.78 5.47 -19.07
N TYR A 223 -3.65 4.94 -17.87
CA TYR A 223 -2.34 4.70 -17.26
C TYR A 223 -2.34 3.47 -16.37
N TYR A 224 -1.15 3.08 -15.89
CA TYR A 224 -1.00 1.94 -14.99
C TYR A 224 -1.36 2.30 -13.55
N VAL A 225 -2.17 1.44 -12.94
CA VAL A 225 -2.65 1.58 -11.56
C VAL A 225 -2.39 0.30 -10.78
N ILE A 226 -2.07 0.45 -9.49
CA ILE A 226 -2.13 -0.61 -8.48
C ILE A 226 -3.41 -0.40 -7.69
N ILE A 227 -4.22 -1.43 -7.60
CA ILE A 227 -5.50 -1.41 -6.91
C ILE A 227 -5.33 -2.16 -5.60
N TRP A 228 -5.77 -1.56 -4.50
CA TRP A 228 -5.89 -2.24 -3.23
C TRP A 228 -7.36 -2.35 -2.84
N ILE A 229 -7.74 -3.49 -2.26
CA ILE A 229 -9.11 -3.81 -1.83
C ILE A 229 -9.06 -4.43 -0.44
N THR A 230 -10.03 -4.09 0.40
CA THR A 230 -10.11 -4.59 1.77
C THR A 230 -11.04 -5.79 1.88
N GLU A 231 -12.30 -5.63 1.46
CA GLU A 231 -13.31 -6.63 1.73
C GLU A 231 -13.31 -7.71 0.65
N LYS A 232 -13.46 -8.97 1.06
CA LYS A 232 -13.51 -10.09 0.12
C LYS A 232 -14.67 -9.95 -0.88
N ASN A 233 -15.82 -9.44 -0.41
CA ASN A 233 -16.98 -9.19 -1.26
C ASN A 233 -16.71 -8.11 -2.33
N GLU A 234 -16.03 -7.02 -1.96
CA GLU A 234 -15.60 -5.98 -2.91
C GLU A 234 -14.63 -6.56 -3.94
N TYR A 235 -13.70 -7.42 -3.52
CA TYR A 235 -12.77 -8.09 -4.42
C TYR A 235 -13.49 -8.99 -5.44
N ASP A 236 -14.47 -9.78 -5.00
CA ASP A 236 -15.21 -10.67 -5.90
C ASP A 236 -16.06 -9.88 -6.91
N LEU A 237 -16.70 -8.79 -6.45
CA LEU A 237 -17.44 -7.85 -7.31
C LEU A 237 -16.51 -7.14 -8.30
N PHE A 238 -15.34 -6.70 -7.83
CA PHE A 238 -14.30 -6.12 -8.67
C PHE A 238 -13.91 -7.06 -9.81
N LEU A 239 -13.60 -8.32 -9.50
CA LEU A 239 -13.25 -9.30 -10.53
C LEU A 239 -14.41 -9.54 -11.51
N SER A 240 -15.65 -9.55 -11.02
CA SER A 240 -16.82 -9.70 -11.90
C SER A 240 -16.96 -8.54 -12.88
N ALA A 241 -16.69 -7.30 -12.45
CA ALA A 241 -16.90 -6.10 -13.25
C ALA A 241 -15.68 -5.70 -14.11
N TYR A 242 -14.47 -5.98 -13.63
CA TYR A 242 -13.23 -5.39 -14.17
C TYR A 242 -12.15 -6.42 -14.53
N SER A 243 -12.43 -7.73 -14.48
CA SER A 243 -11.45 -8.77 -14.86
C SER A 243 -10.92 -8.64 -16.28
N GLN A 244 -11.63 -7.96 -17.18
CA GLN A 244 -11.17 -7.68 -18.54
C GLN A 244 -9.83 -6.93 -18.61
N PHE A 245 -9.50 -6.14 -17.59
CA PHE A 245 -8.23 -5.41 -17.53
C PHE A 245 -7.04 -6.30 -17.14
N PHE A 246 -7.28 -7.51 -16.62
CA PHE A 246 -6.26 -8.44 -16.11
C PHE A 246 -5.99 -9.63 -17.04
N LYS A 247 -6.41 -9.53 -18.31
CA LYS A 247 -6.24 -10.57 -19.33
C LYS A 247 -4.93 -10.43 -20.10
#